data_AF-A0A923S8C1-F1
#
_entry.id   AF-A0A923S8C1-F1
#
_cell.length_a   1.000
_cell.length_b   1.000
_cell.length_c   1.000
_cell.angle_alpha   90.00
_cell.angle_beta   90.00
_cell.angle_gamma   90.00
#
_symmetry.space_group_name_H-M   'P 1'
#
loop_
_entity.id
_entity.type
_entity.pdbx_description
1 polymer ?
#
loop_
_entity_poly.entity_id
_entity_poly.type
_entity_poly.pdbx_seq_one_letter_code
_entity_poly.pdbx_strand_id
1 'polypeptide(L)'
;MINRKILYGYQIRDGALVIVPEEQQTIRMAFTLYIAGTSYQAVADALNHQNIPYCPEAPLWDKHKVKRLLENPRYTGKDGFPAAVDADTFQAARKKAEEKNALRQPRGGKSPIARLTPYFRCTCGGKLIRIGGKWLDSSELHLKCGSCGSTITTDTDTVLTEANRQIYAHEHPKQPAYAPSAEVIRLSNAINRGLEQPDSPEAVMALILQGVAARYDCCPEPISEYENFDHLPKADWNHFRRVVSYITITQEHIITVQFTDQAGKDE
;
A
#
# COMPACT_ATOMS: atom_id res chain seq x y z
N MET A 1 13.56 -24.63 -18.06
CA MET A 1 12.19 -25.18 -18.03
C MET A 1 12.03 -26.06 -19.25
N ILE A 2 11.81 -27.37 -19.07
CA ILE A 2 11.49 -28.26 -20.18
C ILE A 2 10.01 -28.04 -20.51
N ASN A 3 9.73 -27.53 -21.71
CA ASN A 3 8.37 -27.32 -22.18
C ASN A 3 7.92 -28.54 -22.99
N ARG A 4 6.84 -29.19 -22.55
CA ARG A 4 6.19 -30.25 -23.34
C ARG A 4 5.69 -29.65 -24.66
N LYS A 5 5.96 -30.32 -25.79
CA LYS A 5 5.59 -29.85 -27.13
C LYS A 5 4.08 -29.96 -27.41
N ILE A 6 3.40 -30.90 -26.74
CA ILE A 6 1.95 -31.14 -26.83
C ILE A 6 1.34 -30.90 -25.45
N LEU A 7 0.10 -30.40 -25.41
CA LEU A 7 -0.63 -30.21 -24.15
C LEU A 7 -0.77 -31.53 -23.40
N TYR A 8 -0.65 -31.47 -22.07
CA TYR A 8 -0.94 -32.61 -21.19
C TYR A 8 -2.39 -33.07 -21.44
N GLY A 9 -2.67 -34.36 -21.52
CA GLY A 9 -3.97 -34.92 -21.91
C GLY A 9 -4.05 -35.38 -23.36
N TYR A 10 -3.07 -35.02 -24.20
CA TYR A 10 -3.12 -35.22 -25.64
C TYR A 10 -1.83 -35.84 -26.18
N GLN A 11 -2.01 -36.62 -27.24
CA GLN A 11 -0.95 -37.20 -28.06
C GLN A 11 -1.34 -37.13 -29.53
N ILE A 12 -0.35 -37.23 -30.42
CA ILE A 12 -0.60 -37.37 -31.85
C ILE A 12 -0.54 -38.87 -32.19
N ARG A 13 -1.62 -39.42 -32.75
CA ARG A 13 -1.67 -40.77 -33.34
C ARG A 13 -2.19 -40.64 -34.76
N ASP A 14 -1.49 -41.25 -35.71
CA ASP A 14 -1.83 -41.24 -37.14
C ASP A 14 -2.08 -39.82 -37.70
N GLY A 15 -1.29 -38.84 -37.23
CA GLY A 15 -1.42 -37.43 -37.64
C GLY A 15 -2.58 -36.66 -37.00
N ALA A 16 -3.41 -37.29 -36.18
CA ALA A 16 -4.53 -36.67 -35.48
C ALA A 16 -4.24 -36.48 -33.98
N LEU A 17 -4.79 -35.41 -33.39
CA LEU A 17 -4.78 -35.19 -31.95
C LEU A 17 -5.81 -36.09 -31.28
N VAL A 18 -5.34 -36.95 -30.39
CA VAL A 18 -6.17 -37.90 -29.64
C VAL A 18 -5.99 -37.68 -28.15
N ILE A 19 -7.07 -37.82 -27.38
CA ILE A 19 -7.03 -37.76 -25.91
C ILE A 19 -6.35 -39.01 -25.36
N VAL A 20 -5.49 -38.83 -24.37
CA VAL A 20 -4.96 -39.91 -23.53
C VAL A 20 -5.91 -40.09 -22.35
N PRO A 21 -6.64 -41.23 -22.23
CA PRO A 21 -7.67 -41.39 -21.19
C PRO A 21 -7.15 -41.23 -19.76
N GLU A 22 -5.94 -41.71 -19.49
CA GLU A 22 -5.28 -41.61 -18.18
C GLU A 22 -4.99 -40.15 -17.81
N GLU A 23 -4.34 -39.40 -18.71
CA GLU A 23 -4.05 -37.97 -18.50
C GLU A 23 -5.36 -37.14 -18.49
N GLN A 24 -6.41 -37.56 -19.20
CA GLN A 24 -7.75 -36.93 -19.15
C GLN A 24 -8.36 -37.02 -17.75
N GLN A 25 -8.22 -38.18 -17.09
CA GLN A 25 -8.70 -38.35 -15.73
C GLN A 25 -7.97 -37.42 -14.76
N THR A 26 -6.66 -37.25 -14.94
CA THR A 26 -5.86 -36.27 -14.18
C THR A 26 -6.33 -34.84 -14.42
N ILE A 27 -6.63 -34.46 -15.67
CA ILE A 27 -7.19 -33.14 -15.98
C ILE A 27 -8.50 -32.94 -15.23
N ARG A 28 -9.45 -33.87 -15.33
CA ARG A 28 -10.75 -33.80 -14.64
C ARG A 28 -10.58 -33.68 -13.13
N MET A 29 -9.68 -34.47 -12.55
CA MET A 29 -9.37 -34.39 -11.12
C MET A 29 -8.81 -33.00 -10.72
N ALA A 30 -7.90 -32.43 -11.52
CA ALA A 30 -7.36 -31.10 -11.27
C ALA A 30 -8.44 -30.02 -11.30
N PHE A 31 -9.37 -30.08 -12.26
CA PHE A 31 -10.53 -29.19 -12.33
C PHE A 31 -11.43 -29.34 -11.10
N THR A 32 -11.78 -30.57 -10.72
CA THR A 32 -12.62 -30.85 -9.54
C THR A 32 -12.00 -30.31 -8.26
N LEU A 33 -10.73 -30.62 -8.00
CA LEU A 33 -10.02 -30.13 -6.81
C LEU A 33 -9.99 -28.59 -6.77
N TYR A 34 -9.75 -27.95 -7.90
CA TYR A 34 -9.67 -26.50 -7.96
C TYR A 34 -11.03 -25.82 -7.73
N ILE A 35 -12.09 -26.35 -8.37
CA ILE A 35 -13.48 -25.88 -8.20
C ILE A 35 -13.92 -26.01 -6.74
N ALA A 36 -13.53 -27.11 -6.07
CA ALA A 36 -13.74 -27.33 -4.63
C ALA A 36 -13.00 -26.31 -3.73
N GLY A 37 -12.17 -25.43 -4.28
CA GLY A 37 -11.57 -24.31 -3.58
C GLY A 37 -10.10 -24.49 -3.20
N THR A 38 -9.47 -25.60 -3.59
CA THR A 38 -8.03 -25.82 -3.35
C THR A 38 -7.15 -24.84 -4.15
N SER A 39 -5.94 -24.54 -3.66
CA SER A 39 -5.02 -23.64 -4.36
C SER A 39 -4.28 -24.36 -5.49
N TYR A 40 -3.72 -23.63 -6.48
CA TYR A 40 -2.88 -24.23 -7.53
C TYR A 40 -1.71 -25.06 -6.97
N GLN A 41 -1.14 -24.63 -5.83
CA GLN A 41 -0.08 -25.38 -5.16
C GLN A 41 -0.63 -26.67 -4.55
N ALA A 42 -1.75 -26.61 -3.83
CA ALA A 42 -2.37 -27.79 -3.23
C ALA A 42 -2.81 -28.83 -4.27
N VAL A 43 -3.28 -28.39 -5.44
CA VAL A 43 -3.55 -29.31 -6.57
C VAL A 43 -2.26 -29.96 -7.05
N ALA A 44 -1.18 -29.20 -7.23
CA ALA A 44 0.11 -29.77 -7.63
C ALA A 44 0.63 -30.78 -6.60
N ASP A 45 0.53 -30.46 -5.31
CA ASP A 45 0.95 -31.33 -4.21
C ASP A 45 0.13 -32.62 -4.19
N ALA A 46 -1.19 -32.55 -4.40
CA ALA A 46 -2.05 -33.72 -4.50
C ALA A 46 -1.68 -34.64 -5.68
N LEU A 47 -1.40 -34.07 -6.85
CA LEU A 47 -0.96 -34.82 -8.03
C LEU A 47 0.40 -35.49 -7.81
N ASN A 48 1.34 -34.78 -7.18
CA ASN A 48 2.65 -35.31 -6.82
C ASN A 48 2.55 -36.42 -5.77
N HIS A 49 1.68 -36.26 -4.75
CA HIS A 49 1.47 -37.25 -3.70
C HIS A 49 0.87 -38.56 -4.26
N GLN A 50 0.06 -38.48 -5.31
CA GLN A 50 -0.45 -39.64 -6.04
C GLN A 50 0.57 -40.23 -7.03
N ASN A 51 1.81 -39.72 -7.07
CA ASN A 51 2.86 -40.12 -8.01
C ASN A 51 2.45 -40.01 -9.48
N ILE A 52 1.62 -39.02 -9.84
CA ILE A 52 1.19 -38.80 -11.22
C ILE A 52 2.26 -37.94 -11.94
N PRO A 53 3.00 -38.47 -12.92
CA PRO A 53 4.03 -37.71 -13.61
C PRO A 53 3.42 -36.70 -14.61
N TYR A 54 4.00 -35.51 -14.69
CA TYR A 54 3.65 -34.50 -15.69
C TYR A 54 4.24 -34.82 -17.07
N CYS A 55 5.52 -35.18 -17.14
CA CYS A 55 6.16 -35.77 -18.31
C CYS A 55 7.41 -36.58 -17.91
N PRO A 56 7.93 -37.47 -18.78
CA PRO A 56 9.09 -38.32 -18.46
C PRO A 56 10.33 -37.53 -18.03
N GLU A 57 10.57 -36.38 -18.68
CA GLU A 57 11.77 -35.55 -18.43
C GLU A 57 11.62 -34.62 -17.22
N ALA A 58 10.38 -34.38 -16.78
CA ALA A 58 10.07 -33.49 -15.66
C ALA A 58 8.78 -33.96 -14.97
N PRO A 59 8.86 -34.99 -14.11
CA PRO A 59 7.67 -35.68 -13.57
C PRO A 59 6.89 -34.83 -12.57
N LEU A 60 7.51 -33.87 -11.89
CA LEU A 60 6.87 -33.10 -10.82
C LEU A 60 5.92 -32.02 -11.34
N TRP A 61 4.73 -31.95 -10.74
CA TRP A 61 3.79 -30.85 -10.87
C TRP A 61 4.23 -29.64 -10.06
N ASP A 62 4.04 -28.46 -10.64
CA ASP A 62 4.19 -27.18 -9.94
C ASP A 62 2.93 -26.32 -10.15
N LYS A 63 2.77 -25.27 -9.34
CA LYS A 63 1.61 -24.37 -9.42
C LYS A 63 1.43 -23.72 -10.79
N HIS A 64 2.51 -23.53 -11.56
CA HIS A 64 2.46 -22.90 -12.88
C HIS A 64 1.97 -23.88 -13.95
N LYS A 65 2.35 -25.15 -13.86
CA LYS A 65 1.81 -26.24 -14.69
C LYS A 65 0.31 -26.40 -14.47
N VAL A 66 -0.14 -26.45 -13.21
CA VAL A 66 -1.56 -26.52 -12.87
C VAL A 66 -2.31 -25.29 -13.35
N LYS A 67 -1.75 -24.08 -13.16
CA LYS A 67 -2.35 -22.84 -13.66
C LYS A 67 -2.55 -22.89 -15.18
N ARG A 68 -1.52 -23.28 -15.94
CA ARG A 68 -1.62 -23.40 -17.41
C ARG A 68 -2.66 -24.45 -17.82
N LEU A 69 -2.76 -25.55 -17.09
CA LEU A 69 -3.77 -26.59 -17.36
C LEU A 69 -5.19 -26.05 -17.18
N LEU A 70 -5.47 -25.38 -16.05
CA LEU A 70 -6.81 -24.89 -15.73
C LEU A 70 -7.26 -23.68 -16.56
N GLU A 71 -6.33 -22.86 -17.04
CA GLU A 71 -6.64 -21.64 -17.80
C GLU A 71 -6.68 -21.84 -19.32
N ASN A 72 -6.28 -23.01 -19.84
CA ASN A 72 -6.19 -23.25 -21.28
C ASN A 72 -7.54 -23.69 -21.87
N PRO A 73 -8.14 -22.89 -22.77
CA PRO A 73 -9.47 -23.18 -23.31
C PRO A 73 -9.49 -24.33 -24.32
N ARG A 74 -8.33 -24.84 -24.76
CA ARG A 74 -8.26 -26.00 -25.68
C ARG A 74 -8.82 -27.28 -25.07
N TYR A 75 -8.83 -27.38 -23.74
CA TYR A 75 -9.42 -28.53 -23.04
C TYR A 75 -10.94 -28.64 -23.23
N THR A 76 -11.63 -27.60 -23.70
CA THR A 76 -13.08 -27.62 -24.00
C THR A 76 -13.40 -27.96 -25.45
N GLY A 77 -12.44 -28.42 -26.24
CA GLY A 77 -12.69 -28.79 -27.65
C GLY A 77 -12.36 -27.72 -28.69
N LYS A 78 -11.60 -26.68 -28.32
CA LYS A 78 -11.24 -25.57 -29.23
C LYS A 78 -9.98 -25.87 -30.04
N ASP A 79 -9.77 -25.14 -31.13
CA ASP A 79 -8.58 -25.22 -32.00
C ASP A 79 -8.29 -26.64 -32.54
N GLY A 80 -9.32 -27.45 -32.76
CA GLY A 80 -9.16 -28.84 -33.24
C GLY A 80 -8.71 -29.84 -32.17
N PHE A 81 -8.64 -29.45 -30.90
CA PHE A 81 -8.44 -30.39 -29.80
C PHE A 81 -9.75 -31.11 -29.48
N PRO A 82 -9.74 -32.43 -29.20
CA PRO A 82 -10.92 -33.08 -28.65
C PRO A 82 -11.21 -32.59 -27.22
N ALA A 83 -12.49 -32.52 -26.83
CA ALA A 83 -12.88 -32.00 -25.51
C ALA A 83 -12.50 -32.96 -24.37
N ALA A 84 -11.58 -32.53 -23.50
CA ALA A 84 -11.18 -33.27 -22.31
C ALA A 84 -12.13 -33.03 -21.13
N VAL A 85 -12.64 -31.81 -21.02
CA VAL A 85 -13.61 -31.33 -20.03
C VAL A 85 -14.78 -30.65 -20.72
N ASP A 86 -15.95 -30.68 -20.11
CA ASP A 86 -17.12 -29.95 -20.58
C ASP A 86 -16.98 -28.43 -20.35
N ALA A 87 -17.78 -27.66 -21.09
CA ALA A 87 -17.73 -26.20 -21.03
C ALA A 87 -18.14 -25.65 -19.65
N ASP A 88 -19.07 -26.32 -18.96
CA ASP A 88 -19.59 -25.87 -17.66
C ASP A 88 -18.53 -26.01 -16.57
N THR A 89 -17.80 -27.12 -16.54
CA THR A 89 -16.65 -27.35 -15.65
C THR A 89 -15.56 -26.30 -15.87
N PHE A 90 -15.27 -25.96 -17.13
CA PHE A 90 -14.29 -24.92 -17.43
C PHE A 90 -14.74 -23.53 -16.97
N GLN A 91 -16.01 -23.18 -17.22
CA GLN A 91 -16.61 -21.94 -16.74
C GLN A 91 -16.62 -21.86 -15.20
N ALA A 92 -16.92 -22.96 -14.51
CA ALA A 92 -16.88 -23.03 -13.05
C ALA A 92 -15.46 -22.77 -12.51
N ALA A 93 -14.44 -23.35 -13.12
CA ALA A 93 -13.04 -23.09 -12.75
C ALA A 93 -12.62 -21.64 -13.02
N ARG A 94 -13.07 -21.05 -14.14
CA ARG A 94 -12.85 -19.62 -14.47
C ARG A 94 -13.50 -18.71 -13.44
N LYS A 95 -14.78 -18.94 -13.12
CA LYS A 95 -15.50 -18.20 -12.07
C LYS A 95 -14.79 -18.33 -10.73
N LYS A 96 -14.30 -19.52 -10.36
CA LYS A 96 -13.53 -19.72 -9.12
C LYS A 96 -12.21 -18.95 -9.12
N ALA A 97 -11.52 -18.90 -10.25
CA ALA A 97 -10.31 -18.10 -10.41
C ALA A 97 -10.59 -16.60 -10.30
N GLU A 98 -11.69 -16.13 -10.87
CA GLU A 98 -12.17 -14.74 -10.78
C GLU A 98 -12.60 -14.38 -9.36
N GLU A 99 -13.37 -15.22 -8.68
CA GLU A 99 -13.71 -15.07 -7.26
C GLU A 99 -12.44 -15.00 -6.40
N LYS A 100 -11.48 -15.91 -6.60
CA LYS A 100 -10.20 -15.88 -5.88
C LYS A 100 -9.37 -14.66 -6.22
N ASN A 101 -9.40 -14.17 -7.46
CA ASN A 101 -8.69 -12.94 -7.85
C ASN A 101 -9.39 -11.69 -7.29
N ALA A 102 -10.72 -11.67 -7.21
CA ALA A 102 -11.50 -10.64 -6.55
C ALA A 102 -11.24 -10.62 -5.04
N LEU A 103 -11.12 -11.79 -4.40
CA LEU A 103 -10.70 -11.93 -3.00
C LEU A 103 -9.21 -11.59 -2.78
N ARG A 104 -8.37 -11.70 -3.81
CA ARG A 104 -6.97 -11.25 -3.82
C ARG A 104 -6.82 -9.78 -4.19
N GLN A 105 -7.87 -9.10 -4.66
CA GLN A 105 -7.85 -7.65 -4.55
C GLN A 105 -7.73 -7.37 -3.05
N PRO A 106 -6.70 -6.62 -2.64
CA PRO A 106 -6.45 -6.43 -1.24
C PRO A 106 -7.71 -5.78 -0.66
N ARG A 107 -8.32 -6.42 0.35
CA ARG A 107 -9.51 -5.91 1.06
C ARG A 107 -9.24 -4.60 1.84
N GLY A 108 -8.12 -3.95 1.59
CA GLY A 108 -7.87 -2.54 1.83
C GLY A 108 -7.00 -2.05 0.67
N GLY A 109 -7.15 -0.79 0.26
CA GLY A 109 -6.20 -0.19 -0.68
C GLY A 109 -4.76 -0.41 -0.21
N LYS A 110 -3.76 -0.25 -1.11
CA LYS A 110 -2.33 -0.33 -0.72
C LYS A 110 -2.14 0.36 0.63
N SER A 111 -1.60 -0.38 1.61
CA SER A 111 -1.33 0.17 2.94
C SER A 111 -0.56 1.48 2.79
N PRO A 112 -0.76 2.47 3.69
CA PRO A 112 -0.07 3.76 3.58
C PRO A 112 1.43 3.60 3.34
N ILE A 113 2.05 2.64 4.03
CA ILE A 113 3.47 2.33 3.86
C ILE A 113 3.85 1.76 2.48
N ALA A 114 2.98 0.94 1.87
CA ALA A 114 3.19 0.44 0.51
C ALA A 114 3.11 1.55 -0.55
N ARG A 115 2.44 2.66 -0.23
CA ARG A 115 2.38 3.86 -1.10
C ARG A 115 3.60 4.76 -0.92
N LEU A 116 4.19 4.79 0.28
CA LEU A 116 5.43 5.54 0.57
C LEU A 116 6.70 4.83 0.11
N THR A 117 6.70 3.49 0.03
CA THR A 117 7.87 2.68 -0.35
C THR A 117 8.63 3.19 -1.61
N PRO A 118 7.98 3.66 -2.69
CA PRO A 118 8.69 4.21 -3.86
C PRO A 118 9.52 5.46 -3.58
N TYR A 119 9.20 6.22 -2.53
CA TYR A 119 9.87 7.46 -2.13
C TYR A 119 11.03 7.22 -1.18
N PHE A 120 11.20 6.01 -0.65
CA PHE A 120 12.26 5.72 0.30
C PHE A 120 13.64 5.75 -0.36
N ARG A 121 14.56 6.50 0.25
CA ARG A 121 15.95 6.67 -0.15
C ARG A 121 16.88 6.42 1.03
N CYS A 122 18.01 5.81 0.72
CA CYS A 122 19.12 5.67 1.65
C CYS A 122 19.92 6.99 1.69
N THR A 123 20.75 7.17 2.70
CA THR A 123 21.69 8.30 2.82
C THR A 123 22.65 8.41 1.64
N CYS A 124 22.95 7.30 0.97
CA CYS A 124 23.74 7.29 -0.27
C CYS A 124 22.95 7.68 -1.53
N GLY A 125 21.68 8.05 -1.40
CA GLY A 125 20.76 8.32 -2.52
C GLY A 125 20.15 7.08 -3.17
N GLY A 126 20.60 5.87 -2.79
CA GLY A 126 20.10 4.61 -3.32
C GLY A 126 18.65 4.32 -2.93
N LYS A 127 17.90 3.66 -3.81
CA LYS A 127 16.51 3.26 -3.53
C LYS A 127 16.46 2.19 -2.46
N LEU A 128 15.61 2.39 -1.45
CA LEU A 128 15.32 1.38 -0.42
C LEU A 128 14.21 0.45 -0.91
N ILE A 129 14.44 -0.85 -0.77
CA ILE A 129 13.52 -1.91 -1.19
C ILE A 129 13.14 -2.70 0.05
N ARG A 130 11.84 -2.92 0.26
CA ARG A 130 11.36 -3.76 1.36
C ARG A 130 11.79 -5.21 1.15
N ILE A 131 12.48 -5.76 2.13
CA ILE A 131 12.87 -7.17 2.19
C ILE A 131 11.95 -7.86 3.21
N GLY A 132 11.14 -8.82 2.77
CA GLY A 132 10.20 -9.49 3.68
C GLY A 132 9.19 -10.37 2.95
N GLY A 133 8.95 -11.56 3.50
CA GLY A 133 7.93 -12.50 3.05
C GLY A 133 6.76 -12.60 4.04
N LYS A 134 5.81 -13.49 3.77
CA LYS A 134 4.55 -13.76 4.53
C LYS A 134 4.69 -14.06 6.04
N TRP A 135 5.89 -14.00 6.61
CA TRP A 135 6.25 -14.46 7.95
C TRP A 135 6.89 -13.39 8.84
N LEU A 136 7.13 -12.19 8.31
CA LEU A 136 7.73 -11.09 9.06
C LEU A 136 6.61 -10.24 9.66
N ASP A 137 6.81 -9.77 10.89
CA ASP A 137 5.86 -8.92 11.60
C ASP A 137 5.44 -7.74 10.70
N SER A 138 4.14 -7.47 10.66
CA SER A 138 3.59 -6.38 9.87
C SER A 138 3.95 -5.01 10.45
N SER A 139 4.37 -4.95 11.72
CA SER A 139 4.83 -3.74 12.40
C SER A 139 6.21 -3.30 11.89
N GLU A 140 7.12 -4.24 11.60
CA GLU A 140 8.50 -3.91 11.22
C GLU A 140 8.70 -3.76 9.69
N LEU A 141 9.42 -2.70 9.32
CA LEU A 141 9.94 -2.43 8.00
C LEU A 141 11.40 -2.81 7.93
N HIS A 142 11.67 -3.90 7.21
CA HIS A 142 13.03 -4.24 6.82
C HIS A 142 13.28 -3.75 5.39
N LEU A 143 14.25 -2.87 5.24
CA LEU A 143 14.60 -2.20 4.00
C LEU A 143 16.05 -2.51 3.65
N LYS A 144 16.32 -2.74 2.37
CA LYS A 144 17.66 -2.89 1.82
C LYS A 144 17.91 -1.83 0.75
N CYS A 145 19.05 -1.17 0.84
CA CYS A 145 19.50 -0.25 -0.20
C CYS A 145 20.00 -1.02 -1.42
N GLY A 146 19.45 -0.70 -2.59
CA GLY A 146 19.89 -1.28 -3.86
C GLY A 146 21.28 -0.83 -4.31
N SER A 147 21.79 0.29 -3.77
CA SER A 147 23.08 0.88 -4.19
C SER A 147 24.24 0.48 -3.27
N CYS A 148 24.14 0.78 -1.96
CA CYS A 148 25.22 0.49 -1.00
C CYS A 148 25.02 -0.83 -0.23
N GLY A 149 23.87 -1.50 -0.41
CA GLY A 149 23.57 -2.77 0.27
C GLY A 149 23.19 -2.65 1.75
N SER A 150 23.19 -1.46 2.34
CA SER A 150 22.82 -1.24 3.75
C SER A 150 21.42 -1.77 4.04
N THR A 151 21.28 -2.43 5.17
CA THR A 151 19.99 -2.91 5.70
C THR A 151 19.55 -2.01 6.83
N ILE A 152 18.26 -1.70 6.87
CA ILE A 152 17.62 -0.85 7.87
C ILE A 152 16.38 -1.60 8.34
N THR A 153 16.21 -1.72 9.65
CA THR A 153 14.97 -2.18 10.28
C THR A 153 14.37 -0.99 11.01
N THR A 154 13.08 -0.71 10.86
CA THR A 154 12.41 0.37 11.60
C THR A 154 10.93 0.04 11.74
N ASP A 155 10.25 0.64 12.71
CA ASP A 155 8.84 0.43 12.90
C ASP A 155 8.00 1.20 11.85
N THR A 156 6.91 0.56 11.39
CA THR A 156 6.04 1.11 10.35
C THR A 156 5.30 2.35 10.83
N ASP A 157 4.84 2.35 12.07
CA ASP A 157 4.09 3.48 12.64
C ASP A 157 5.00 4.69 12.79
N THR A 158 6.21 4.48 13.29
CA THR A 158 7.24 5.53 13.43
C THR A 158 7.52 6.25 12.10
N VAL A 159 7.67 5.50 11.01
CA VAL A 159 7.90 6.09 9.67
C VAL A 159 6.68 6.89 9.20
N LEU A 160 5.46 6.39 9.45
CA LEU A 160 4.24 7.07 9.04
C LEU A 160 4.02 8.36 9.84
N THR A 161 4.13 8.27 11.16
CA THR A 161 3.95 9.38 12.10
C THR A 161 4.95 10.49 11.83
N GLU A 162 6.24 10.16 11.66
CA GLU A 162 7.28 11.16 11.46
C GLU A 162 7.20 11.80 10.06
N ALA A 163 6.87 11.02 9.02
CA ALA A 163 6.64 11.57 7.69
C ALA A 163 5.44 12.54 7.67
N ASN A 164 4.33 12.16 8.31
CA ASN A 164 3.14 12.99 8.43
C ASN A 164 3.43 14.29 9.18
N ARG A 165 4.14 14.21 10.31
CA ARG A 165 4.53 15.37 11.11
C ARG A 165 5.33 16.39 10.28
N GLN A 166 6.29 15.93 9.49
CA GLN A 166 7.12 16.80 8.65
C GLN A 166 6.31 17.42 7.50
N ILE A 167 5.43 16.66 6.84
CA ILE A 167 4.58 17.15 5.75
C ILE A 167 3.62 18.22 6.28
N TYR A 168 2.95 17.96 7.41
CA TYR A 168 2.06 18.92 8.04
C TYR A 168 2.78 20.23 8.38
N ALA A 169 3.97 20.14 8.98
CA ALA A 169 4.78 21.31 9.32
C ALA A 169 5.25 22.11 8.08
N HIS A 170 5.39 21.45 6.92
CA HIS A 170 5.72 22.11 5.66
C HIS A 170 4.51 22.84 5.06
N GLU A 171 3.34 22.21 5.10
CA GLU A 171 2.09 22.80 4.59
C GLU A 171 1.57 23.93 5.49
N HIS A 172 1.85 23.85 6.79
CA HIS A 172 1.41 24.80 7.81
C HIS A 172 2.64 25.45 8.45
N PRO A 173 3.31 26.37 7.73
CA PRO A 173 4.44 27.08 8.29
C PRO A 173 3.99 27.78 9.58
N LYS A 174 4.88 27.76 10.59
CA LYS A 174 4.61 28.33 11.92
C LYS A 174 3.94 29.69 11.75
N GLN A 175 2.72 29.80 12.28
CA GLN A 175 2.03 31.09 12.36
C GLN A 175 2.97 32.10 13.03
N PRO A 176 2.97 33.37 12.59
CA PRO A 176 3.79 34.38 13.22
C PRO A 176 3.47 34.41 14.72
N ALA A 177 4.51 34.49 15.55
CA ALA A 177 4.33 34.65 16.98
C ALA A 177 3.40 35.85 17.24
N TYR A 178 2.55 35.72 18.26
CA TYR A 178 1.62 36.77 18.65
C TYR A 178 2.30 38.15 18.70
N ALA A 179 1.78 39.08 17.89
CA ALA A 179 2.25 40.46 17.86
C ALA A 179 1.11 41.36 18.37
N PRO A 180 1.25 41.99 19.56
CA PRO A 180 0.21 42.85 20.10
C PRO A 180 0.04 44.10 19.24
N SER A 181 -1.20 44.45 18.91
CA SER A 181 -1.51 45.73 18.28
C SER A 181 -1.27 46.90 19.24
N ALA A 182 -1.17 48.12 18.70
CA ALA A 182 -1.11 49.33 19.51
C ALA A 182 -2.31 49.45 20.47
N GLU A 183 -3.47 48.94 20.06
CA GLU A 183 -4.69 48.93 20.86
C GLU A 183 -4.60 47.96 22.04
N VAL A 184 -4.04 46.76 21.83
CA VAL A 184 -3.75 45.83 22.94
C VAL A 184 -2.83 46.48 23.97
N ILE A 185 -1.76 47.15 23.53
CA ILE A 185 -0.80 47.81 24.42
C ILE A 185 -1.51 48.91 25.22
N ARG A 186 -2.36 49.72 24.57
CA ARG A 186 -3.15 50.78 25.20
C ARG A 186 -4.10 50.21 26.26
N LEU A 187 -4.84 49.15 25.93
CA LEU A 187 -5.79 48.50 26.83
C LEU A 187 -5.08 47.83 28.01
N SER A 188 -3.96 47.14 27.80
CA SER A 188 -3.16 46.56 28.88
C SER A 188 -2.70 47.62 29.88
N ASN A 189 -2.23 48.77 29.40
CA ASN A 189 -1.82 49.87 30.27
C ASN A 189 -3.01 50.49 31.03
N ALA A 190 -4.17 50.61 30.39
CA ALA A 190 -5.39 51.13 31.01
C ALA A 190 -5.93 50.17 32.10
N ILE A 191 -5.89 48.86 31.85
CA ILE A 191 -6.27 47.82 32.82
C ILE A 191 -5.34 47.90 34.04
N ASN A 192 -4.02 47.95 33.83
CA ASN A 192 -3.05 48.00 34.94
C ASN A 192 -3.29 49.23 35.83
N ARG A 193 -3.51 50.41 35.25
CA ARG A 193 -3.83 51.64 36.00
C ARG A 193 -5.16 51.51 36.76
N GLY A 194 -6.18 50.93 36.14
CA GLY A 194 -7.48 50.71 36.78
C GLY A 194 -7.44 49.70 37.93
N LEU A 195 -6.54 48.71 37.87
CA LEU A 195 -6.31 47.76 38.96
C LEU A 195 -5.55 48.39 40.13
N GLU A 196 -4.69 49.38 39.87
CA GLU A 196 -3.98 50.14 40.91
C GLU A 196 -4.90 51.13 41.65
N GLN A 197 -5.93 51.66 40.98
CA GLN A 197 -6.92 52.59 41.54
C GLN A 197 -8.35 52.19 41.12
N PRO A 198 -9.01 51.27 41.85
CA PRO A 198 -10.33 50.75 41.48
C PRO A 198 -11.45 51.70 41.90
N ASP A 199 -11.46 52.93 41.39
CA ASP A 199 -12.51 53.93 41.64
C ASP A 199 -13.87 53.48 41.06
N SER A 200 -13.86 52.66 40.00
CA SER A 200 -15.03 51.97 39.44
C SER A 200 -14.65 50.56 38.94
N PRO A 201 -15.03 49.51 39.66
CA PRO A 201 -14.81 48.12 39.25
C PRO A 201 -15.45 47.77 37.90
N GLU A 202 -16.60 48.36 37.59
CA GLU A 202 -17.34 48.14 36.34
C GLU A 202 -16.57 48.65 35.12
N ALA A 203 -15.91 49.81 35.25
CA ALA A 203 -15.09 50.38 34.20
C ALA A 203 -13.83 49.53 33.93
N VAL A 204 -13.19 49.02 34.99
CA VAL A 204 -12.03 48.11 34.86
C VAL A 204 -12.44 46.80 34.20
N MET A 205 -13.61 46.26 34.55
CA MET A 205 -14.13 45.04 33.93
C MET A 205 -14.45 45.22 32.44
N ALA A 206 -15.00 46.37 32.05
CA ALA A 206 -15.20 46.72 30.64
C ALA A 206 -13.87 46.79 29.87
N LEU A 207 -12.83 47.38 30.47
CA LEU A 207 -11.48 47.43 29.88
C LEU A 207 -10.86 46.03 29.75
N ILE A 208 -11.07 45.14 30.72
CA ILE A 208 -10.62 43.74 30.65
C ILE A 208 -11.29 43.03 29.48
N LEU A 209 -12.62 43.16 29.33
CA LEU A 209 -13.35 42.53 28.23
C LEU A 209 -12.91 43.07 26.86
N GLN A 210 -12.69 44.38 26.74
CA GLN A 210 -12.12 44.99 25.53
C GLN A 210 -10.69 44.50 25.26
N GLY A 211 -9.87 44.39 26.29
CA GLY A 211 -8.51 43.86 26.19
C GLY A 211 -8.48 42.41 25.74
N VAL A 212 -9.41 41.57 26.21
CA VAL A 212 -9.57 40.18 25.75
C VAL A 212 -9.93 40.14 24.27
N ALA A 213 -10.93 40.92 23.83
CA ALA A 213 -11.33 40.98 22.43
C ALA A 213 -10.18 41.44 21.52
N ALA A 214 -9.51 42.55 21.85
CA ALA A 214 -8.40 43.08 21.07
C ALA A 214 -7.21 42.12 20.98
N ARG A 215 -6.95 41.32 22.03
CA ARG A 215 -5.94 40.26 22.00
C ARG A 215 -6.35 39.11 21.09
N TYR A 216 -7.63 38.74 21.10
CA TYR A 216 -8.16 37.70 20.23
C TYR A 216 -8.11 38.10 18.75
N ASP A 217 -8.36 39.38 18.44
CA ASP A 217 -8.22 39.92 17.08
C ASP A 217 -6.78 39.87 16.54
N CYS A 218 -5.78 39.81 17.44
CA CYS A 218 -4.36 39.68 17.09
C CYS A 218 -3.89 38.21 17.01
N CYS A 219 -4.75 37.25 17.36
CA CYS A 219 -4.45 35.84 17.19
C CYS A 219 -4.70 35.43 15.74
N PRO A 220 -3.77 34.73 15.09
CA PRO A 220 -4.06 34.09 13.81
C PRO A 220 -5.18 33.06 14.01
N GLU A 221 -6.07 32.90 13.00
CA GLU A 221 -7.22 32.00 13.12
C GLU A 221 -6.78 30.60 13.58
N PRO A 222 -7.53 29.97 14.50
CA PRO A 222 -7.23 28.62 14.92
C PRO A 222 -7.32 27.71 13.70
N ILE A 223 -6.21 27.03 13.41
CA ILE A 223 -6.26 25.84 12.56
C ILE A 223 -7.19 24.90 13.31
N SER A 224 -8.34 24.57 12.73
CA SER A 224 -9.31 23.59 13.24
C SER A 224 -8.59 22.42 13.90
N GLU A 225 -8.53 22.42 15.24
CA GLU A 225 -7.90 21.38 16.06
C GLU A 225 -8.76 20.11 16.07
N TYR A 226 -9.14 19.56 14.91
CA TYR A 226 -9.87 18.29 14.81
C TYR A 226 -9.67 17.63 13.44
N GLU A 227 -8.44 17.24 13.10
CA GLU A 227 -8.25 16.07 12.24
C GLU A 227 -7.23 15.13 12.89
N ASN A 228 -7.74 13.99 13.37
CA ASN A 228 -7.02 12.87 13.98
C ASN A 228 -5.61 12.67 13.39
N PHE A 229 -4.60 12.73 14.25
CA PHE A 229 -3.20 12.44 13.94
C PHE A 229 -2.89 10.97 13.57
N ASP A 230 -3.90 10.09 13.50
CA ASP A 230 -3.68 8.65 13.31
C ASP A 230 -3.79 8.15 11.88
N HIS A 231 -4.05 9.03 10.93
CA HIS A 231 -4.14 8.62 9.54
C HIS A 231 -3.28 9.57 8.73
N LEU A 232 -2.36 9.04 7.91
CA LEU A 232 -2.23 9.66 6.57
C LEU A 232 -3.68 9.80 6.13
N PRO A 233 -4.24 11.03 6.05
CA PRO A 233 -5.67 11.13 5.87
C PRO A 233 -6.00 10.42 4.56
N LYS A 234 -7.25 10.50 4.13
CA LYS A 234 -7.47 10.56 2.67
C LYS A 234 -6.78 11.80 2.05
N ALA A 235 -5.53 12.12 2.45
CA ALA A 235 -4.62 13.03 1.80
C ALA A 235 -4.69 12.70 0.33
N ASP A 236 -5.00 13.75 -0.43
CA ASP A 236 -4.91 13.70 -1.86
C ASP A 236 -3.49 13.23 -2.20
N TRP A 237 -3.36 11.95 -2.58
CA TRP A 237 -2.07 11.37 -2.93
C TRP A 237 -1.45 12.10 -4.12
N ASN A 238 -2.23 12.89 -4.86
CA ASN A 238 -1.72 13.79 -5.88
C ASN A 238 -1.04 15.01 -5.24
N HIS A 239 -1.55 15.54 -4.13
CA HIS A 239 -0.87 16.58 -3.35
C HIS A 239 0.45 16.07 -2.78
N PHE A 240 0.44 14.91 -2.12
CA PHE A 240 1.67 14.27 -1.61
C PHE A 240 2.74 14.14 -2.70
N ARG A 241 2.36 13.66 -3.90
CA ARG A 241 3.26 13.53 -5.06
C ARG A 241 3.87 14.84 -5.55
N ARG A 242 3.17 15.96 -5.35
CA ARG A 242 3.59 17.29 -5.78
C ARG A 242 4.47 18.00 -4.76
N VAL A 243 4.48 17.54 -3.51
CA VAL A 243 5.13 18.20 -2.39
C VAL A 243 6.33 17.39 -1.87
N VAL A 244 6.24 16.06 -1.86
CA VAL A 244 7.32 15.18 -1.38
C VAL A 244 8.15 14.65 -2.55
N SER A 245 9.45 14.93 -2.53
CA SER A 245 10.43 14.41 -3.48
C SER A 245 10.87 12.99 -3.10
N TYR A 246 11.36 12.82 -1.87
CA TYR A 246 11.74 11.52 -1.32
C TYR A 246 11.77 11.55 0.21
N ILE A 247 11.81 10.37 0.83
CA ILE A 247 11.92 10.21 2.28
C ILE A 247 13.21 9.43 2.54
N THR A 248 14.14 10.06 3.26
CA THR A 248 15.38 9.43 3.70
C THR A 248 15.12 8.67 4.99
N ILE A 249 15.58 7.42 5.05
CA ILE A 249 15.56 6.61 6.28
C ILE A 249 17.00 6.18 6.57
N THR A 250 17.48 6.46 7.78
CA THR A 250 18.85 6.10 8.22
C THR A 250 18.88 4.83 9.06
N GLN A 251 20.08 4.30 9.33
CA GLN A 251 20.26 3.13 10.20
C GLN A 251 19.97 3.44 11.66
N GLU A 252 20.11 4.70 12.06
CA GLU A 252 19.79 5.24 13.39
C GLU A 252 18.29 5.55 13.54
N HIS A 253 17.45 5.04 12.65
CA HIS A 253 15.99 5.27 12.61
C HIS A 253 15.58 6.73 12.44
N ILE A 254 16.45 7.57 11.87
CA ILE A 254 16.11 8.96 11.54
C ILE A 254 15.33 8.97 10.23
N ILE A 255 14.14 9.57 10.25
CA ILE A 255 13.26 9.75 9.09
C ILE A 255 13.28 11.22 8.69
N THR A 256 13.52 11.51 7.41
CA THR A 256 13.54 12.89 6.90
C THR A 256 12.82 12.96 5.56
N VAL A 257 11.82 13.82 5.47
CA VAL A 257 11.06 14.11 4.26
C VAL A 257 11.76 15.24 3.51
N GLN A 258 12.09 15.00 2.25
CA GLN A 258 12.61 16.00 1.34
C GLN A 258 11.48 16.49 0.45
N PHE A 259 11.27 17.80 0.45
CA PHE A 259 10.20 18.44 -0.30
C PHE A 259 10.70 18.84 -1.69
N THR A 260 9.81 18.86 -2.68
CA THR A 260 10.12 19.41 -4.00
C THR A 260 10.11 20.93 -3.94
N ASP A 261 11.21 21.58 -4.32
CA ASP A 261 11.27 23.04 -4.43
C ASP A 261 10.24 23.52 -5.48
N GLN A 262 9.15 24.14 -5.03
CA GLN A 262 8.26 24.91 -5.91
C GLN A 262 8.73 26.38 -6.04
N ALA A 263 10.03 26.63 -5.94
CA ALA A 263 10.59 27.94 -6.24
C ALA A 263 11.00 27.99 -7.72
N GLY A 264 10.15 28.59 -8.57
CA GLY A 264 10.56 29.05 -9.91
C GLY A 264 9.82 28.45 -11.12
N LYS A 265 8.50 28.36 -11.08
CA LYS A 265 7.67 28.32 -12.30
C LYS A 265 6.49 29.26 -12.14
N ASP A 266 6.78 30.54 -12.03
CA ASP A 266 5.90 31.65 -12.39
C ASP A 266 6.81 32.87 -12.55
N GLU A 267 7.46 32.96 -13.72
CA GLU A 267 7.84 34.19 -14.44
C GLU A 267 8.46 33.83 -15.81
#